data_AF-L0DYJ3-F1
#
_entry.id   AF-L0DYJ3-F1
#
_cell.length_a   1.000
_cell.length_b   1.000
_cell.length_c   1.000
_cell.angle_alpha   90.00
_cell.angle_beta   90.00
_cell.angle_gamma   90.00
#
_symmetry.space_group_name_H-M   'P 1'
#
loop_
_entity.id
_entity.type
_entity.pdbx_description
1 polymer ?
#
loop_
_entity_poly.entity_id
_entity_poly.type
_entity_poly.pdbx_seq_one_letter_code
_entity_poly.pdbx_strand_id
1 'polypeptide(L)'
;MSDDSLQLSGELIQNLRNALTTADPRASETVVAVQYLAAVVGYLVAQMPEPVEQRKDYLSELGQFMHSVFLDVESRKGAAPPPQQASGVWRPGDA
;
A
#
# COMPACT_ATOMS: atom_id res chain seq x y z
N MET A 1 4.54 7.65 21.51
CA MET A 1 4.48 8.20 20.15
C MET A 1 3.72 7.18 19.34
N SER A 2 2.50 7.50 18.93
CA SER A 2 1.63 6.55 18.25
C SER A 2 2.16 6.34 16.83
N ASP A 3 2.53 5.11 16.50
CA ASP A 3 2.81 4.68 15.13
C ASP A 3 1.52 4.77 14.30
N ASP A 4 1.16 5.97 13.85
CA ASP A 4 0.15 6.20 12.79
C ASP A 4 0.75 5.78 11.43
N SER A 5 1.28 4.56 11.36
CA SER A 5 1.60 3.92 10.10
C SER A 5 0.30 3.79 9.32
N LEU A 6 0.28 4.37 8.12
CA LEU A 6 -0.90 4.41 7.25
C LEU A 6 -1.33 2.96 6.94
N GLN A 7 -2.40 2.49 7.56
CA GLN A 7 -2.87 1.11 7.37
C GLN A 7 -3.83 1.05 6.19
N LEU A 8 -3.35 0.50 5.07
CA LEU A 8 -4.18 0.15 3.93
C LEU A 8 -5.00 -1.09 4.27
N SER A 9 -6.23 -0.90 4.75
CA SER A 9 -7.17 -2.01 4.93
C SER A 9 -7.67 -2.50 3.57
N GLY A 10 -7.92 -3.81 3.46
CA GLY A 10 -8.49 -4.39 2.24
C GLY A 10 -9.85 -3.77 1.88
N GLU A 11 -10.62 -3.37 2.89
CA GLU A 11 -11.90 -2.67 2.72
C GLU A 11 -11.73 -1.29 2.07
N LEU A 12 -10.78 -0.48 2.55
CA LEU A 12 -10.51 0.84 1.96
C LEU A 12 -10.09 0.72 0.50
N ILE A 13 -9.18 -0.21 0.20
CA ILE A 13 -8.74 -0.48 -1.18
C ILE A 13 -9.93 -0.86 -2.05
N GLN A 14 -10.80 -1.75 -1.56
CA GLN A 14 -11.95 -2.21 -2.34
C GLN A 14 -12.98 -1.09 -2.57
N ASN A 15 -13.25 -0.27 -1.56
CA ASN A 15 -14.15 0.88 -1.68
C ASN A 15 -13.64 1.90 -2.70
N LEU A 16 -12.33 2.21 -2.69
CA LEU A 16 -11.72 3.08 -3.70
C LEU A 16 -11.83 2.50 -5.11
N ARG A 17 -11.54 1.20 -5.29
CA ARG A 17 -11.68 0.54 -6.60
C ARG A 17 -13.11 0.57 -7.12
N ASN A 18 -14.10 0.35 -6.25
CA ASN A 18 -15.51 0.41 -6.61
C ASN A 18 -15.92 1.82 -7.03
N ALA A 19 -15.48 2.85 -6.29
CA ALA A 19 -15.76 4.25 -6.62
C ALA A 19 -15.18 4.63 -7.99
N LEU A 20 -13.94 4.24 -8.25
CA LEU A 20 -13.28 4.48 -9.54
C LEU A 20 -13.99 3.75 -10.69
N THR A 21 -14.35 2.48 -10.51
CA THR A 21 -15.04 1.70 -11.56
C THR A 21 -16.45 2.22 -11.82
N THR A 22 -17.11 2.78 -10.82
CA THR A 22 -18.41 3.44 -10.97
C THR A 22 -18.30 4.72 -11.80
N ALA A 23 -17.20 5.47 -11.65
CA ALA A 23 -16.95 6.70 -12.41
C ALA A 23 -16.47 6.42 -13.85
N ASP A 24 -15.57 5.45 -14.03
CA ASP A 24 -15.09 4.98 -15.33
C ASP A 24 -14.92 3.45 -15.31
N PRO A 25 -15.70 2.68 -16.10
CA PRO A 25 -15.57 1.22 -16.19
C PRO A 25 -14.15 0.75 -16.54
N ARG A 26 -13.34 1.56 -17.24
CA ARG A 26 -11.94 1.25 -17.56
C ARG A 26 -11.06 1.14 -16.31
N ALA A 27 -11.46 1.77 -15.20
CA ALA A 27 -10.76 1.66 -13.93
C ALA A 27 -10.88 0.27 -13.27
N SER A 28 -11.62 -0.67 -13.88
CA SER A 28 -11.51 -2.09 -13.55
C SER A 28 -10.10 -2.65 -13.82
N GLU A 29 -9.38 -2.08 -14.78
CA GLU A 29 -7.97 -2.35 -15.03
C GLU A 29 -7.09 -1.69 -13.97
N THR A 30 -6.21 -2.46 -13.33
CA THR A 30 -5.34 -1.96 -12.25
C THR A 30 -4.49 -0.76 -12.69
N VAL A 31 -3.97 -0.76 -13.91
CA VAL A 31 -3.14 0.35 -14.43
C VAL A 31 -3.93 1.65 -14.52
N VAL A 32 -5.19 1.60 -14.96
CA VAL A 32 -6.06 2.76 -15.04
C VAL A 32 -6.45 3.24 -13.64
N ALA A 33 -6.75 2.32 -12.73
CA ALA A 33 -7.08 2.66 -11.34
C ALA A 33 -5.93 3.41 -10.64
N VAL A 34 -4.67 2.96 -10.78
CA VAL A 34 -3.53 3.64 -10.15
C VAL A 34 -3.25 5.01 -10.78
N GLN A 35 -3.51 5.19 -12.08
CA GLN A 35 -3.42 6.50 -12.73
C GLN A 35 -4.43 7.49 -12.14
N TYR A 36 -5.68 7.05 -11.93
CA TYR A 36 -6.70 7.87 -11.27
C TYR A 36 -6.29 8.26 -9.85
N LEU A 37 -5.79 7.30 -9.06
CA LEU A 37 -5.34 7.59 -7.69
C LEU A 37 -4.20 8.61 -7.67
N ALA A 38 -3.21 8.48 -8.57
CA ALA A 38 -2.13 9.45 -8.70
C ALA A 38 -2.64 10.84 -9.12
N ALA A 39 -3.58 10.91 -10.06
CA ALA A 39 -4.19 12.15 -10.50
C ALA A 39 -4.99 12.83 -9.36
N VAL A 40 -5.74 12.04 -8.58
CA VAL A 40 -6.48 12.53 -7.40
C VAL A 40 -5.52 13.13 -6.37
N VAL A 41 -4.39 12.47 -6.08
CA VAL A 41 -3.37 13.02 -5.18
C VAL A 41 -2.85 14.36 -5.71
N GLY A 42 -2.47 14.43 -6.99
CA GLY A 42 -2.00 15.68 -7.60
C GLY A 42 -3.04 16.81 -7.52
N TYR A 43 -4.32 16.50 -7.78
CA TYR A 43 -5.43 17.44 -7.68
C TYR A 43 -5.68 17.93 -6.25
N LEU A 44 -5.65 17.03 -5.27
CA LEU A 44 -5.82 17.39 -3.85
C LEU A 44 -4.66 18.27 -3.36
N VAL A 45 -3.42 17.91 -3.70
CA VAL A 45 -2.25 18.71 -3.33
C VAL A 45 -2.30 20.09 -4.00
N ALA A 46 -2.74 20.20 -5.26
CA ALA A 46 -2.85 21.49 -5.94
C ALA A 46 -3.83 22.47 -5.26
N GLN A 47 -4.81 21.97 -4.50
CA GLN A 47 -5.81 22.77 -3.79
C GLN A 47 -5.38 23.21 -2.39
N MET A 48 -4.25 22.73 -1.88
CA MET A 48 -3.81 23.09 -0.54
C MET A 48 -3.39 24.57 -0.47
N PRO A 49 -3.60 25.25 0.67
CA PRO A 49 -3.39 26.70 0.79
C PRO A 49 -1.91 27.13 0.77
N GLU A 50 -0.98 26.19 0.93
CA GLU A 50 0.46 26.43 0.99
C GLU A 50 1.00 26.99 -0.34
N PRO A 51 2.12 27.72 -0.34
CA PRO A 51 2.77 28.18 -1.57
C PRO A 51 3.08 27.05 -2.55
N VAL A 52 3.04 27.35 -3.86
CA VAL A 52 3.28 26.39 -4.95
C VAL A 52 4.56 25.57 -4.74
N GLU A 53 5.66 26.21 -4.32
CA GLU A 53 6.94 25.53 -4.12
C GLU A 53 6.87 24.52 -2.96
N GLN A 54 6.22 24.86 -1.83
CA GLN A 54 6.03 23.91 -0.73
C GLN A 54 5.18 22.71 -1.16
N ARG A 55 4.18 22.92 -2.03
CA ARG A 55 3.34 21.83 -2.54
C ARG A 55 4.09 20.93 -3.52
N LYS A 56 5.06 21.47 -4.28
CA LYS A 56 5.96 20.67 -5.13
C LYS A 56 6.89 19.81 -4.27
N ASP A 57 7.46 20.39 -3.21
CA ASP A 57 8.30 19.66 -2.26
C ASP A 57 7.49 18.52 -1.62
N TYR A 58 6.26 18.80 -1.20
CA TYR A 58 5.35 17.80 -0.65
C TYR A 58 4.98 16.69 -1.64
N LEU A 59 4.77 17.01 -2.93
CA LEU A 59 4.58 15.99 -3.98
C LEU A 59 5.80 15.07 -4.11
N SER A 60 7.01 15.62 -3.98
CA SER A 60 8.25 14.83 -4.01
C SER A 60 8.33 13.88 -2.81
N GLU A 61 8.01 14.38 -1.61
CA GLU A 61 7.95 13.57 -0.38
C GLU A 61 6.92 12.44 -0.49
N LEU A 62 5.73 12.73 -1.03
CA LEU A 62 4.70 11.72 -1.31
C LEU A 62 5.19 10.65 -2.30
N GLY A 63 5.97 11.05 -3.31
CA GLY A 63 6.63 10.12 -4.23
C GLY A 63 7.57 9.14 -3.51
N GLN A 64 8.39 9.66 -2.60
CA GLN A 64 9.29 8.84 -1.78
C GLN A 64 8.51 7.93 -0.83
N PHE A 65 7.46 8.44 -0.20
CA PHE A 65 6.57 7.66 0.66
C PHE A 65 5.92 6.50 -0.10
N MET A 66 5.37 6.75 -1.29
CA MET A 66 4.79 5.70 -2.15
C MET A 66 5.81 4.61 -2.49
N HIS A 67 7.07 4.99 -2.76
CA HIS A 67 8.14 4.03 -3.02
C HIS A 67 8.43 3.15 -1.80
N SER A 68 8.48 3.75 -0.60
CA SER A 68 8.66 3.00 0.65
C SER A 68 7.52 2.02 0.92
N VAL A 69 6.27 2.42 0.68
CA VAL A 69 5.09 1.52 0.81
C VAL A 69 5.18 0.35 -0.18
N PHE A 70 5.59 0.62 -1.43
CA PHE A 70 5.82 -0.43 -2.42
C PHE A 70 6.85 -1.45 -1.95
N LEU A 71 8.02 -0.98 -1.48
CA LEU A 71 9.09 -1.85 -0.98
C LEU A 71 8.63 -2.68 0.22
N ASP A 72 7.87 -2.09 1.15
CA ASP A 72 7.32 -2.80 2.30
C ASP A 72 6.35 -3.91 1.87
N VAL A 73 5.40 -3.63 0.97
CA VAL A 73 4.47 -4.64 0.44
C VAL A 73 5.21 -5.77 -0.29
N GLU A 74 6.21 -5.45 -1.11
CA GLU A 74 7.03 -6.46 -1.80
C GLU A 74 7.83 -7.31 -0.81
N SER A 75 8.40 -6.71 0.23
CA SER A 75 9.16 -7.44 1.26
C SER A 75 8.30 -8.47 1.99
N ARG A 76 7.02 -8.15 2.24
CA ARG A 76 6.06 -9.05 2.90
C ARG A 76 5.62 -10.21 2.02
N LYS A 77 5.63 -10.06 0.69
CA LYS A 77 5.31 -11.15 -0.26
C LYS A 77 6.39 -12.22 -0.33
N GLY A 78 7.65 -11.87 -0.04
CA GLY A 78 8.79 -12.78 -0.07
C GLY A 78 9.03 -13.57 1.22
N ALA A 79 8.35 -13.23 2.31
CA ALA A 79 8.47 -13.96 3.57
C ALA A 79 7.65 -15.26 3.49
N ALA A 80 8.31 -16.37 3.17
CA ALA A 80 7.73 -17.70 3.39
C ALA A 80 7.33 -17.83 4.88
N PRO A 81 6.21 -18.50 5.21
CA PRO A 81 5.92 -18.86 6.59
C PRO A 81 7.15 -19.59 7.15
N PRO A 82 7.63 -19.27 8.38
CA PRO A 82 8.69 -20.07 8.98
C PRO A 82 8.25 -21.54 8.90
N PRO A 83 9.11 -22.46 8.45
CA PRO A 83 8.74 -23.86 8.38
C PRO A 83 8.27 -24.24 9.78
N GLN A 84 7.00 -24.67 9.89
CA GLN A 84 6.53 -25.37 11.07
C GLN A 84 7.44 -26.58 11.21
N GLN A 85 8.45 -26.45 12.05
CA GLN A 85 9.16 -27.57 12.61
C GLN A 85 8.08 -28.37 13.32
N ALA A 86 7.57 -29.38 12.61
CA ALA A 86 6.91 -30.49 13.23
C ALA A 86 7.84 -30.89 14.37
N SER A 87 7.39 -30.64 15.59
CA SER A 87 8.04 -31.08 16.81
C SER A 87 7.92 -32.61 16.83
N GLY A 88 8.70 -33.25 15.97
CA GLY A 88 9.03 -34.65 16.05
C GLY A 88 9.96 -34.77 17.24
N VAL A 89 9.36 -34.85 18.43
CA VAL A 89 10.04 -35.29 19.63
C VAL A 89 10.51 -36.71 19.34
N TRP A 90 11.75 -36.86 18.89
CA TRP A 90 12.43 -38.13 18.90
C TRP A 90 12.75 -38.45 20.37
N ARG A 91 12.26 -39.58 20.88
CA ARG A 91 12.69 -40.13 22.17
C ARG A 91 13.52 -41.38 21.90
N PRO A 92 14.82 -41.42 22.26
CA PRO A 92 15.55 -42.68 22.32
C PRO A 92 15.04 -43.50 23.52
N GLY A 93 14.52 -44.71 23.30
CA GLY A 93 14.23 -45.63 24.41
C GLY A 93 13.17 -46.72 24.24
N ASP A 94 12.61 -46.97 23.05
CA ASP A 94 11.78 -48.18 22.87
C ASP A 94 12.69 -49.40 22.68
N ALA A 95 12.99 -50.06 23.81
CA ALA A 95 13.47 -51.43 23.93
C ALA A 95 12.49 -52.22 24.81
#